data_AF-A0A552ETF9-F1
#
_entry.id   AF-A0A552ETF9-F1
#
_cell.length_a   1.000
_cell.length_b   1.000
_cell.length_c   1.000
_cell.angle_alpha   90.00
_cell.angle_beta   90.00
_cell.angle_gamma   90.00
#
_symmetry.space_group_name_H-M   'P 1'
#
loop_
_entity.id
_entity.type
_entity.pdbx_description
1 polymer ?
#
loop_
_entity_poly.entity_id
_entity_poly.type
_entity_poly.pdbx_seq_one_letter_code
_entity_poly.pdbx_strand_id
1 'polypeptide(L)'
;RALEFKPDFHQAWVIRGVALGILGRLEEAIASYDRALEINPNYANAYYNKACCYGLQNNVELAIENLQRAINLDVKYQDMAKTDKDFEQIRGDERFQSFLNRV
;
A
#
# COMPACT_ATOMS: atom_id res chain seq x y z
N ARG A 1 34.88 -12.36 -10.62
CA ARG A 1 34.38 -11.24 -9.79
C ARG A 1 32.91 -11.07 -10.16
N ALA A 2 32.03 -11.84 -9.53
CA ALA A 2 30.60 -11.83 -9.83
C ALA A 2 29.98 -10.59 -9.18
N LEU A 3 29.18 -9.85 -9.94
CA LEU A 3 28.41 -8.71 -9.46
C LEU A 3 27.57 -9.14 -8.26
N GLU A 4 27.72 -8.43 -7.13
CA GLU A 4 26.77 -8.50 -6.03
C GLU A 4 25.40 -8.07 -6.57
N PHE A 5 24.55 -9.04 -6.90
CA PHE A 5 23.13 -8.80 -7.07
C PHE A 5 22.59 -8.48 -5.68
N LYS A 6 22.50 -7.19 -5.35
CA LYS A 6 21.68 -6.71 -4.24
C LYS A 6 20.35 -6.27 -4.86
N PRO A 7 19.43 -7.20 -5.18
CA PRO A 7 18.08 -6.76 -5.49
C PRO A 7 17.61 -6.03 -4.24
N ASP A 8 17.32 -4.74 -4.39
CA ASP A 8 16.85 -3.86 -3.34
C ASP A 8 15.89 -4.60 -2.41
N PHE A 9 16.37 -4.94 -1.21
CA PHE A 9 15.75 -5.96 -0.35
C PHE A 9 14.28 -5.62 -0.05
N HIS A 10 13.93 -4.33 -0.02
CA HIS A 10 12.57 -3.84 0.13
C HIS A 10 11.64 -4.19 -1.05
N GLN A 11 12.13 -4.21 -2.29
CA GLN A 11 11.35 -4.61 -3.46
C GLN A 11 10.92 -6.08 -3.38
N ALA A 12 11.81 -6.96 -2.91
CA ALA A 12 11.49 -8.38 -2.73
C ALA A 12 10.37 -8.58 -1.69
N TRP A 13 10.39 -7.79 -0.61
CA TRP A 13 9.32 -7.77 0.39
C TRP A 13 7.99 -7.28 -0.18
N VAL A 14 7.99 -6.24 -1.03
CA VAL A 14 6.77 -5.80 -1.72
C VAL A 14 6.25 -6.86 -2.69
N ILE A 15 7.11 -7.49 -3.49
CA ILE A 15 6.70 -8.57 -4.41
C ILE A 15 6.06 -9.73 -3.63
N ARG A 16 6.68 -10.12 -2.52
CA ARG A 16 6.11 -11.13 -1.61
C ARG A 16 4.75 -10.68 -1.08
N GLY A 17 4.62 -9.42 -0.64
CA GLY A 17 3.36 -8.87 -0.16
C GLY A 17 2.26 -8.91 -1.22
N VAL A 18 2.57 -8.52 -2.46
CA VAL A 18 1.62 -8.56 -3.58
C VAL A 18 1.16 -9.98 -3.85
N ALA A 19 2.09 -10.94 -3.90
CA ALA A 19 1.76 -12.35 -4.08
C ALA A 19 0.84 -12.88 -2.96
N LEU A 20 1.10 -12.50 -1.71
CA LEU A 20 0.26 -12.87 -0.56
C LEU A 20 -1.12 -12.21 -0.61
N GLY A 21 -1.20 -10.95 -1.05
CA GLY A 21 -2.45 -10.22 -1.23
C GLY A 21 -3.35 -10.86 -2.29
N ILE A 22 -2.77 -11.28 -3.42
CA ILE A 22 -3.48 -12.04 -4.47
C ILE A 22 -4.03 -13.37 -3.93
N LEU A 23 -3.32 -14.00 -2.98
CA LEU A 23 -3.77 -15.22 -2.30
C LEU A 23 -4.78 -14.94 -1.16
N GLY A 24 -5.16 -13.68 -0.92
CA GLY A 24 -6.07 -13.28 0.17
C GLY A 24 -5.44 -13.32 1.56
N ARG A 25 -4.11 -13.50 1.68
CA ARG A 25 -3.38 -13.54 2.95
C ARG A 25 -2.96 -12.12 3.36
N LEU A 26 -3.94 -11.28 3.63
CA LEU A 26 -3.78 -9.83 3.76
C LEU A 26 -2.85 -9.44 4.92
N GLU A 27 -2.94 -10.11 6.07
CA GLU A 27 -2.12 -9.79 7.25
C GLU A 27 -0.64 -10.10 6.99
N GLU A 28 -0.34 -11.17 6.26
CA GLU A 28 1.04 -11.51 5.88
C GLU A 28 1.56 -10.61 4.76
N ALA A 29 0.68 -10.13 3.88
CA ALA A 29 1.01 -9.11 2.89
C ALA A 29 1.42 -7.80 3.58
N ILE A 30 0.61 -7.34 4.53
CA ILE A 30 0.87 -6.16 5.38
C ILE A 30 2.22 -6.31 6.08
N ALA A 31 2.48 -7.44 6.74
CA ALA A 31 3.76 -7.70 7.41
C ALA A 31 4.95 -7.67 6.43
N SER A 32 4.75 -8.07 5.18
CA SER A 32 5.79 -7.97 4.14
C SER A 32 6.04 -6.51 3.75
N TYR A 33 4.99 -5.70 3.58
CA TYR A 33 5.14 -4.27 3.31
C TYR A 33 5.81 -3.53 4.48
N ASP A 34 5.53 -3.91 5.72
CA ASP A 34 6.22 -3.37 6.90
C ASP A 34 7.73 -3.62 6.85
N ARG A 35 8.15 -4.85 6.48
CA ARG A 35 9.57 -5.13 6.27
C ARG A 35 10.18 -4.29 5.16
N ALA A 36 9.44 -4.06 4.07
CA ALA A 36 9.92 -3.17 3.01
C ALA A 36 10.14 -1.74 3.52
N LEU A 37 9.23 -1.24 4.37
CA LEU A 37 9.26 0.11 4.93
C LEU A 37 10.31 0.27 6.04
N GLU A 38 10.61 -0.77 6.81
CA GLU A 38 11.74 -0.80 7.75
C GLU A 38 13.08 -0.54 7.04
N ILE A 39 13.21 -1.03 5.80
CA ILE A 39 14.42 -0.88 4.98
C ILE A 39 14.42 0.45 4.23
N ASN A 40 13.27 0.81 3.63
CA ASN A 40 13.09 2.05 2.89
C ASN A 40 11.77 2.73 3.30
N PRO A 41 11.81 3.68 4.25
CA PRO A 41 10.60 4.35 4.74
C PRO A 41 9.98 5.31 3.73
N ASN A 42 10.67 5.59 2.61
CA ASN A 42 10.18 6.45 1.53
C ASN A 42 9.63 5.64 0.35
N TYR A 43 9.35 4.34 0.53
CA TYR A 43 8.84 3.49 -0.53
C TYR A 43 7.31 3.59 -0.66
N ALA A 44 6.86 4.60 -1.41
CA ALA A 44 5.44 4.91 -1.61
C ALA A 44 4.59 3.69 -2.03
N ASN A 45 5.17 2.81 -2.84
CA ASN A 45 4.52 1.58 -3.32
C ASN A 45 4.16 0.63 -2.16
N ALA A 46 5.00 0.49 -1.15
CA ALA A 46 4.68 -0.35 0.01
C ALA A 46 3.52 0.22 0.83
N TYR A 47 3.50 1.53 1.08
CA TYR A 47 2.36 2.18 1.74
C TYR A 47 1.07 2.03 0.95
N TYR A 48 1.11 2.20 -0.38
CA TYR A 48 -0.07 2.05 -1.22
C TYR A 48 -0.65 0.62 -1.16
N ASN A 49 0.16 -0.42 -1.34
CA ASN A 49 -0.36 -1.79 -1.25
C ASN A 49 -0.84 -2.14 0.16
N LYS A 50 -0.20 -1.60 1.20
CA LYS A 50 -0.66 -1.75 2.58
C LYS A 50 -2.03 -1.09 2.78
N ALA A 51 -2.26 0.08 2.18
CA ALA A 51 -3.57 0.72 2.15
C ALA A 51 -4.61 -0.14 1.41
N CYS A 52 -4.27 -0.73 0.26
CA CYS A 52 -5.15 -1.64 -0.47
C CYS A 52 -5.57 -2.85 0.39
N CYS A 53 -4.63 -3.46 1.13
CA CYS A 53 -4.95 -4.55 2.06
C CYS A 53 -5.95 -4.11 3.14
N TYR A 54 -5.79 -2.91 3.71
CA TYR A 54 -6.76 -2.38 4.67
C TYR A 54 -8.11 -2.03 4.02
N GLY A 55 -8.12 -1.57 2.76
CA GLY A 55 -9.34 -1.38 1.98
C GLY A 55 -10.13 -2.68 1.80
N LEU A 56 -9.45 -3.77 1.47
CA LEU A 56 -10.05 -5.11 1.37
C LEU A 56 -10.55 -5.66 2.72
N GLN A 57 -9.96 -5.23 3.83
CA GLN A 57 -10.40 -5.53 5.20
C GLN A 57 -11.50 -4.59 5.71
N ASN A 58 -11.98 -3.63 4.89
CA ASN A 58 -12.90 -2.57 5.28
C ASN A 58 -12.39 -1.70 6.46
N ASN A 59 -11.07 -1.63 6.65
CA ASN A 59 -10.45 -0.82 7.69
C ASN A 59 -10.10 0.56 7.13
N VAL A 60 -11.10 1.45 7.15
CA VAL A 60 -11.04 2.79 6.56
C VAL A 60 -9.91 3.64 7.17
N GLU A 61 -9.70 3.57 8.48
CA GLU A 61 -8.75 4.43 9.19
C GLU A 61 -7.32 4.12 8.76
N LEU A 62 -6.92 2.85 8.78
CA LEU A 62 -5.57 2.44 8.38
C LEU A 62 -5.38 2.53 6.86
N ALA A 63 -6.43 2.34 6.06
CA ALA A 63 -6.37 2.58 4.63
C ALA A 63 -6.03 4.06 4.33
N ILE A 64 -6.73 5.01 4.94
CA ILE A 64 -6.48 6.45 4.78
C ILE A 64 -5.07 6.81 5.26
N GLU A 65 -4.65 6.33 6.44
CA GLU A 65 -3.34 6.65 6.99
C GLU A 65 -2.21 6.25 6.03
N ASN A 66 -2.24 5.01 5.54
CA ASN A 66 -1.20 4.51 4.64
C ASN A 66 -1.31 5.14 3.25
N LEU A 67 -2.51 5.40 2.75
CA LEU A 67 -2.70 6.07 1.47
C LEU A 67 -2.20 7.52 1.52
N GLN A 68 -2.42 8.25 2.62
CA GLN A 68 -1.85 9.58 2.82
C GLN A 68 -0.32 9.56 2.76
N ARG A 69 0.32 8.57 3.39
CA ARG A 69 1.78 8.39 3.31
C ARG A 69 2.23 8.14 1.88
N ALA A 70 1.52 7.30 1.13
CA ALA A 70 1.82 7.02 -0.27
C ALA A 70 1.70 8.28 -1.14
N ILE A 71 0.60 9.04 -1.01
CA ILE A 71 0.34 10.27 -1.77
C ILE A 71 1.37 11.37 -1.47
N ASN A 72 1.79 11.50 -0.21
CA ASN A 72 2.83 12.47 0.18
C ASN A 72 4.18 12.20 -0.49
N LEU A 73 4.45 10.93 -0.81
CA LEU A 73 5.69 10.52 -1.48
C LEU A 73 5.54 10.54 -3.01
N ASP A 74 4.36 10.19 -3.53
CA ASP A 74 4.05 10.19 -4.96
C ASP A 74 2.54 10.41 -5.17
N VAL A 75 2.19 11.60 -5.68
CA VAL A 75 0.80 12.06 -5.84
C VAL A 75 -0.03 11.17 -6.76
N LYS A 76 0.59 10.37 -7.64
CA LYS A 76 -0.14 9.49 -8.57
C LYS A 76 -1.06 8.50 -7.85
N TYR A 77 -0.73 8.14 -6.60
CA TYR A 77 -1.53 7.22 -5.81
C TYR A 77 -2.92 7.76 -5.47
N GLN A 78 -3.11 9.08 -5.53
CA GLN A 78 -4.42 9.69 -5.36
C GLN A 78 -5.36 9.29 -6.49
N ASP A 79 -4.91 9.40 -7.74
CA ASP A 79 -5.73 9.04 -8.90
C ASP A 79 -5.91 7.53 -9.04
N MET A 80 -4.89 6.75 -8.66
CA MET A 80 -5.03 5.29 -8.57
C MET A 80 -6.12 4.90 -7.57
N ALA A 81 -6.08 5.44 -6.35
CA ALA A 81 -7.05 5.10 -5.31
C ALA A 81 -8.51 5.43 -5.69
N LYS A 82 -8.73 6.47 -6.50
CA LYS A 82 -10.06 6.82 -7.03
C LYS A 82 -10.66 5.75 -7.93
N THR A 83 -9.89 4.81 -8.48
CA THR A 83 -10.39 3.79 -9.41
C THR A 83 -10.02 2.36 -9.02
N ASP A 84 -9.12 2.20 -8.05
CA ASP A 84 -8.70 0.87 -7.57
C ASP A 84 -9.84 0.13 -6.85
N LYS A 85 -10.03 -1.13 -7.26
CA LYS A 85 -11.07 -2.03 -6.73
C LYS A 85 -10.80 -2.43 -5.29
N ASP A 86 -9.55 -2.38 -4.83
CA ASP A 86 -9.20 -2.77 -3.47
C ASP A 86 -9.82 -1.81 -2.43
N PHE A 87 -10.21 -0.61 -2.87
CA PHE A 87 -10.95 0.36 -2.07
C PHE A 87 -12.46 0.35 -2.30
N GLU A 88 -13.00 -0.56 -3.10
CA GLU A 88 -14.43 -0.59 -3.45
C GLU A 88 -15.34 -0.63 -2.21
N GLN A 89 -14.98 -1.45 -1.22
CA GLN A 89 -15.76 -1.58 0.03
C GLN A 89 -15.80 -0.29 0.85
N ILE A 90 -14.73 0.50 0.83
CA ILE A 90 -14.59 1.73 1.62
C ILE A 90 -14.93 3.00 0.83
N ARG A 91 -15.15 2.91 -0.48
CA ARG A 91 -15.36 4.04 -1.39
C ARG A 91 -16.57 4.90 -1.03
N GLY A 92 -17.57 4.30 -0.39
CA GLY A 92 -18.76 4.98 0.11
C GLY A 92 -18.57 5.68 1.46
N ASP A 93 -17.48 5.44 2.19
CA ASP A 93 -17.25 6.05 3.51
C ASP A 93 -16.90 7.54 3.35
N GLU A 94 -17.62 8.40 4.09
CA GLU A 94 -17.47 9.84 4.02
C GLU A 94 -16.05 10.32 4.37
N ARG A 95 -15.36 9.63 5.28
CA ARG A 95 -13.97 9.97 5.65
C ARG A 95 -13.03 9.71 4.50
N PHE A 96 -13.20 8.57 3.80
CA PHE A 96 -12.38 8.21 2.64
C PHE A 96 -12.62 9.17 1.48
N GLN A 97 -13.88 9.52 1.20
CA GLN A 97 -14.22 10.52 0.17
C GLN A 97 -13.68 11.90 0.52
N SER A 98 -13.86 12.36 1.76
CA SER A 98 -13.35 13.64 2.22
C SER A 98 -11.82 13.70 2.11
N PHE A 99 -11.13 12.61 2.46
CA PHE A 99 -9.70 12.48 2.30
C PHE A 99 -9.27 12.65 0.83
N LEU A 100 -9.85 11.89 -0.11
CA LEU A 100 -9.46 11.94 -1.53
C LEU A 100 -9.72 13.30 -2.20
N ASN A 101 -10.66 14.09 -1.67
CA ASN A 101 -10.98 15.43 -2.16
C ASN A 101 -10.12 16.55 -1.54
N ARG A 102 -9.39 16.26 -0.45
CA ARG A 102 -8.57 17.24 0.29
C ARG A 102 -7.10 17.23 -0.10
N VAL A 103 -6.60 16.06 -0.50
CA VAL A 103 -5.20 15.86 -0.89
C VAL A 103 -4.93 16.27 -2.33
#